data_AF-A0A7C0ZUF6-F1
#
_entry.id   AF-A0A7C0ZUF6-F1
#
_cell.length_a   1.000
_cell.length_b   1.000
_cell.length_c   1.000
_cell.angle_alpha   90.00
_cell.angle_beta   90.00
_cell.angle_gamma   90.00
#
_symmetry.space_group_name_H-M   'P 1'
#
loop_
_entity.id
_entity.type
_entity.pdbx_description
1 polymer ?
#
loop_
_entity_poly.entity_id
_entity_poly.type
_entity_poly.pdbx_seq_one_letter_code
_entity_poly.pdbx_strand_id
1 'polypeptide(L)'
;MVVLVCITGELGVGKTLTLAYLVWNNWYFKGREIFTNFTVYGIPFVKIRYLNDLFKVIPEEVTEEEILHGTEKALLFDELWKVLSSRMVGLGARRKNEIINRILMASRKANVTLYYTTQLFSMIDKNIRNITDLLMKPQFGPAKAYCKVYVYGIIEGKFLQPMQPYYFIPQSIFPIYNTYEVASGIELEGESDEEELKPKIVPITKNPAWKKYCRDELGLDIEGQEFIDYSKKVAKELGLDVKKAVV
;
A
#
# COMPACT_ATOMS: atom_id res chain seq x y z
N MET A 1 3.57 -9.05 15.11
CA MET A 1 4.92 -8.50 14.80
C MET A 1 4.74 -7.39 13.78
N VAL A 2 5.05 -6.16 14.19
CA VAL A 2 4.95 -5.00 13.31
C VAL A 2 6.19 -4.91 12.44
N VAL A 3 6.03 -4.55 11.17
CA VAL A 3 7.11 -4.46 10.20
C VAL A 3 6.96 -3.17 9.39
N LEU A 4 8.00 -2.34 9.35
CA LEU A 4 8.13 -1.26 8.37
C LEU A 4 8.83 -1.79 7.12
N VAL A 5 8.13 -1.68 6.00
CA VAL A 5 8.59 -2.20 4.71
C VAL A 5 8.69 -1.06 3.70
N CYS A 6 9.90 -0.80 3.24
CA CYS A 6 10.17 0.17 2.20
C CYS A 6 10.29 -0.53 0.85
N ILE A 7 9.58 -0.04 -0.17
CA ILE A 7 9.70 -0.50 -1.56
C ILE A 7 10.41 0.60 -2.35
N THR A 8 11.58 0.29 -2.91
CA THR A 8 12.43 1.29 -3.58
C THR A 8 12.90 0.89 -4.96
N GLY A 9 13.25 1.89 -5.77
CA GLY A 9 13.75 1.73 -7.13
C GLY A 9 13.33 2.88 -8.05
N GLU A 10 13.87 2.87 -9.26
CA GLU A 10 13.66 3.91 -10.28
C GLU A 10 12.20 3.99 -10.76
N LEU A 11 11.89 4.98 -11.60
CA LEU A 11 10.55 5.10 -12.20
C LEU A 11 10.29 3.89 -13.11
N GLY A 12 9.05 3.38 -13.08
CA GLY A 12 8.64 2.27 -13.95
C GLY A 12 9.10 0.87 -13.54
N VAL A 13 9.83 0.69 -12.43
CA VAL A 13 10.32 -0.64 -11.98
C VAL A 13 9.27 -1.52 -11.27
N GLY A 14 8.04 -1.02 -11.10
CA GLY A 14 6.95 -1.79 -10.48
C GLY A 14 6.79 -1.60 -8.96
N LYS A 15 7.17 -0.44 -8.40
CA LYS A 15 6.97 -0.12 -6.97
C LYS A 15 5.50 -0.14 -6.57
N THR A 16 4.66 0.68 -7.21
CA THR A 16 3.22 0.75 -6.94
C THR A 16 2.52 -0.58 -7.23
N LEU A 17 2.96 -1.30 -8.27
CA LEU A 17 2.48 -2.65 -8.57
C LEU A 17 2.78 -3.62 -7.42
N THR A 18 4.00 -3.57 -6.86
CA THR A 18 4.38 -4.39 -5.70
C THR A 18 3.61 -4.00 -4.46
N LEU A 19 3.36 -2.70 -4.27
CA LEU A 19 2.51 -2.20 -3.19
C LEU A 19 1.08 -2.75 -3.32
N ALA A 20 0.49 -2.72 -4.52
CA ALA A 20 -0.82 -3.30 -4.81
C ALA A 20 -0.86 -4.82 -4.58
N TYR A 21 0.18 -5.56 -4.99
CA TYR A 21 0.32 -6.98 -4.66
C TYR A 21 0.29 -7.21 -3.14
N LEU A 22 0.98 -6.36 -2.37
CA LEU A 22 0.98 -6.44 -0.91
C LEU A 22 -0.39 -6.07 -0.31
N VAL A 23 -1.16 -5.16 -0.92
CA VAL A 23 -2.57 -4.92 -0.55
C VAL A 23 -3.34 -6.24 -0.63
N TRP A 24 -3.33 -6.87 -1.81
CA TRP A 24 -4.04 -8.12 -2.04
C TRP A 24 -3.56 -9.23 -1.10
N ASN A 25 -2.26 -9.41 -0.93
CA ASN A 25 -1.73 -10.45 -0.07
C ASN A 25 -2.11 -10.25 1.41
N ASN A 26 -2.08 -9.01 1.93
CA ASN A 26 -2.48 -8.73 3.31
C ASN A 26 -3.99 -8.90 3.53
N TRP A 27 -4.82 -8.50 2.57
CA TRP A 27 -6.28 -8.70 2.66
C TRP A 27 -6.69 -10.18 2.47
N TYR A 28 -6.20 -10.80 1.39
CA TYR A 28 -6.62 -12.14 0.97
C TYR A 28 -6.05 -13.25 1.84
N PHE A 29 -4.75 -13.23 2.16
CA PHE A 29 -4.15 -14.30 2.95
C PHE A 29 -4.09 -14.00 4.44
N LYS A 30 -3.91 -12.74 4.83
CA LYS A 30 -3.75 -12.37 6.25
C LYS A 30 -5.03 -11.81 6.89
N GLY A 31 -6.06 -11.49 6.11
CA GLY A 31 -7.32 -10.95 6.63
C GLY A 31 -7.17 -9.56 7.25
N ARG A 32 -6.14 -8.80 6.85
CA ARG A 32 -5.87 -7.46 7.43
C ARG A 32 -6.79 -6.40 6.85
N GLU A 33 -7.12 -5.43 7.68
CA GLU A 33 -7.75 -4.19 7.23
C GLU A 33 -6.76 -3.37 6.40
N ILE A 34 -7.25 -2.74 5.33
CA ILE A 34 -6.41 -2.04 4.36
C ILE A 34 -6.63 -0.54 4.45
N PHE A 35 -5.54 0.19 4.66
CA PHE A 35 -5.51 1.66 4.69
C PHE A 35 -4.50 2.16 3.66
N THR A 36 -4.91 3.05 2.74
CA THR A 36 -4.05 3.49 1.63
C THR A 36 -4.24 4.97 1.29
N ASN A 37 -3.23 5.63 0.72
CA ASN A 37 -3.40 6.97 0.13
C ASN A 37 -3.80 6.95 -1.36
N PHE A 38 -3.84 5.77 -1.97
CA PHE A 38 -4.26 5.56 -3.36
C PHE A 38 -5.51 4.69 -3.42
N THR A 39 -6.18 4.67 -4.56
CA THR A 39 -7.43 3.93 -4.74
C THR A 39 -7.15 2.46 -5.04
N VAL A 40 -7.77 1.58 -4.26
CA VAL A 40 -7.74 0.13 -4.47
C VAL A 40 -9.07 -0.31 -5.06
N TYR A 41 -9.02 -1.26 -5.99
CA TYR A 41 -10.21 -1.78 -6.66
C TYR A 41 -10.45 -3.25 -6.32
N GLY A 42 -11.71 -3.60 -6.07
CA GLY A 42 -12.18 -4.94 -5.72
C GLY A 42 -11.86 -5.38 -4.29
N ILE A 43 -11.12 -4.58 -3.52
CA ILE A 43 -10.75 -4.87 -2.13
C ILE A 43 -11.33 -3.78 -1.23
N PRO A 44 -11.96 -4.11 -0.09
CA PRO A 44 -12.36 -3.13 0.92
C PRO A 44 -11.15 -2.37 1.47
N PHE A 45 -11.20 -1.04 1.42
CA PHE A 45 -10.11 -0.20 1.94
C PHE A 45 -10.63 1.12 2.51
N VAL A 46 -9.83 1.73 3.38
CA VAL A 46 -10.02 3.09 3.88
C VAL A 46 -8.98 3.99 3.21
N LYS A 47 -9.43 5.10 2.60
CA LYS A 47 -8.52 6.05 1.94
C LYS A 47 -8.05 7.10 2.95
N ILE A 48 -6.75 7.12 3.21
CA ILE A 48 -6.07 8.12 4.05
C ILE A 48 -5.74 9.32 3.17
N ARG A 49 -6.39 10.45 3.44
CA ARG A 49 -6.13 11.72 2.72
C ARG A 49 -5.29 12.65 3.58
N TYR A 50 -5.62 12.72 4.85
CA TYR A 50 -5.02 13.64 5.80
C TYR A 50 -4.11 12.91 6.77
N LEU A 51 -3.15 13.65 7.30
CA LEU A 51 -2.30 13.13 8.36
C LEU A 51 -3.11 12.77 9.61
N ASN A 52 -4.13 13.55 9.94
CA ASN A 52 -4.97 13.28 11.10
C ASN A 52 -5.76 11.96 10.96
N ASP A 53 -6.02 11.49 9.75
CA ASP A 53 -6.65 10.19 9.53
C ASP A 53 -5.72 9.05 9.99
N LEU A 54 -4.42 9.19 9.74
CA LEU A 54 -3.41 8.24 10.23
C LEU A 54 -3.45 8.13 11.76
N PHE A 55 -3.68 9.26 12.43
CA PHE A 55 -3.76 9.37 13.89
C PHE A 55 -5.00 8.71 14.49
N LYS A 56 -6.09 8.58 13.72
CA LYS A 56 -7.27 7.82 14.11
C LYS A 56 -7.08 6.32 13.92
N VAL A 57 -6.38 5.93 12.86
CA VAL A 57 -6.16 4.51 12.51
C VAL A 57 -5.13 3.85 13.42
N ILE A 58 -4.13 4.62 13.86
CA ILE A 58 -3.08 4.19 14.78
C ILE A 58 -3.34 4.85 16.14
N PRO A 59 -4.07 4.19 17.06
CA PRO A 59 -4.29 4.73 18.39
C PRO A 59 -2.97 4.77 19.18
N GLU A 60 -2.83 5.76 20.07
CA GLU A 60 -1.64 5.91 20.93
C GLU A 60 -1.56 4.82 22.01
N GLU A 61 -2.73 4.35 22.44
CA GLU A 61 -2.91 3.28 23.42
C GLU A 61 -3.67 2.14 22.75
N VAL A 62 -3.21 0.92 22.96
CA VAL A 62 -3.89 -0.28 22.48
C VAL A 62 -4.50 -0.94 23.71
N THR A 63 -5.81 -1.13 23.67
CA THR A 63 -6.54 -1.81 24.74
C THR A 63 -6.23 -3.30 24.74
N GLU A 64 -6.41 -3.97 25.87
CA GLU A 64 -6.25 -5.43 25.96
C GLU A 64 -7.18 -6.16 24.99
N GLU A 65 -8.40 -5.65 24.81
CA GLU A 65 -9.38 -6.16 23.86
C GLU A 65 -8.89 -6.06 22.41
N GLU A 66 -8.28 -4.95 22.00
CA GLU A 66 -7.67 -4.80 20.67
C GLU A 66 -6.44 -5.70 20.49
N ILE A 67 -5.70 -6.02 21.56
CA ILE A 67 -4.58 -6.96 21.48
C ILE A 67 -5.08 -8.39 21.26
N LEU A 68 -6.14 -8.79 21.97
CA LEU A 68 -6.67 -10.15 21.96
C LEU A 68 -7.59 -10.43 20.76
N HIS A 69 -8.36 -9.43 20.33
CA HIS A 69 -9.43 -9.58 19.35
C HIS A 69 -9.34 -8.59 18.18
N GLY A 70 -8.44 -7.60 18.25
CA GLY A 70 -8.31 -6.59 17.21
C GLY A 70 -7.78 -7.17 15.90
N THR A 71 -8.40 -6.76 14.80
CA THR A 71 -7.94 -7.10 13.46
C THR A 71 -6.62 -6.40 13.16
N GLU A 72 -5.63 -7.14 12.65
CA GLU A 72 -4.37 -6.56 12.22
C GLU A 72 -4.59 -5.58 11.05
N LYS A 73 -3.86 -4.45 11.06
CA LYS A 73 -4.00 -3.39 10.07
C LYS A 73 -2.80 -3.35 9.13
N ALA A 74 -3.04 -3.13 7.85
CA ALA A 74 -1.99 -2.88 6.85
C ALA A 74 -2.16 -1.47 6.26
N LEU A 75 -1.16 -0.63 6.48
CA LEU A 75 -1.10 0.73 5.95
C LEU A 75 -0.14 0.75 4.76
N LEU A 76 -0.59 1.20 3.59
CA LEU A 76 0.18 1.18 2.36
C LEU A 76 0.20 2.55 1.69
N PHE A 77 1.37 3.19 1.70
CA PHE A 77 1.55 4.55 1.22
C PHE A 77 2.41 4.61 -0.04
N ASP A 78 1.81 5.01 -1.15
CA ASP A 78 2.58 5.32 -2.36
C ASP A 78 3.21 6.71 -2.24
N GLU A 79 4.49 6.81 -2.56
CA GLU A 79 5.32 8.02 -2.54
C GLU A 79 5.35 8.75 -1.18
N LEU A 80 5.50 8.00 -0.08
CA LEU A 80 5.50 8.54 1.28
C LEU A 80 6.58 9.63 1.52
N TRP A 81 7.65 9.62 0.73
CA TRP A 81 8.69 10.66 0.77
C TRP A 81 8.17 12.08 0.51
N LYS A 82 7.02 12.24 -0.18
CA LYS A 82 6.37 13.54 -0.34
C LYS A 82 5.99 14.18 1.00
N VAL A 83 5.69 13.35 1.99
CA VAL A 83 5.29 13.75 3.36
C VAL A 83 6.49 13.73 4.30
N LEU A 84 7.38 12.74 4.13
CA LEU A 84 8.51 12.47 5.04
C LEU A 84 9.87 12.89 4.47
N SER A 85 9.89 13.86 3.55
CA SER A 85 11.11 14.30 2.87
C SER A 85 12.19 14.72 3.88
N SER A 86 13.42 14.28 3.64
CA SER A 86 14.59 14.62 4.46
C SER A 86 14.96 16.11 4.45
N ARG A 87 14.36 16.92 3.55
CA ARG A 87 14.75 18.32 3.29
C ARG A 87 13.77 19.40 3.77
N MET A 88 12.78 19.09 4.60
CA MET A 88 11.86 20.11 5.11
C MET A 88 12.50 20.97 6.21
N VAL A 89 12.45 22.30 6.06
CA VAL A 89 12.91 23.31 7.03
C VAL A 89 11.72 24.19 7.43
N GLY A 90 11.56 24.53 8.72
CA GLY A 90 10.53 25.46 9.23
C GLY A 90 9.36 24.79 9.97
N LEU A 91 8.19 25.43 9.99
CA LEU A 91 6.97 25.00 10.73
C LEU A 91 6.55 23.54 10.44
N GLY A 92 6.84 23.02 9.25
CA GLY A 92 6.58 21.62 8.88
C GLY A 92 7.46 20.60 9.61
N ALA A 93 8.59 21.00 10.21
CA ALA A 93 9.51 20.09 10.88
C ALA A 93 8.94 19.53 12.20
N ARG A 94 8.19 20.33 12.97
CA ARG A 94 7.53 19.86 14.21
C ARG A 94 6.48 18.80 13.91
N ARG A 95 5.58 19.09 12.96
CA ARG A 95 4.56 18.13 12.52
C ARG A 95 5.22 16.87 11.95
N LYS A 96 6.24 17.00 11.09
CA LYS A 96 7.02 15.85 10.60
C LYS A 96 7.57 14.98 11.73
N ASN A 97 8.12 15.58 12.79
CA ASN A 97 8.60 14.83 13.95
C ASN A 97 7.46 14.10 14.67
N GLU A 98 6.27 14.70 14.77
CA GLU A 98 5.07 14.03 15.31
C GLU A 98 4.68 12.82 14.44
N ILE A 99 4.69 12.93 13.11
CA ILE A 99 4.44 11.80 12.20
C ILE A 99 5.47 10.69 12.44
N ILE A 100 6.75 11.05 12.48
CA ILE A 100 7.84 10.10 12.67
C ILE A 100 7.69 9.39 14.02
N ASN A 101 7.42 10.14 15.09
CA ASN A 101 7.19 9.60 16.42
C ASN A 101 5.98 8.67 16.46
N ARG A 102 4.90 9.00 15.75
CA ARG A 102 3.73 8.12 15.66
C ARG A 102 4.00 6.88 14.83
N ILE A 103 4.71 6.98 13.71
CA ILE A 103 5.16 5.80 12.96
C ILE A 103 6.05 4.92 13.85
N LEU A 104 6.93 5.52 14.65
CA LEU A 104 7.75 4.84 15.65
C LEU A 104 6.93 4.18 16.78
N MET A 105 5.84 4.80 17.21
CA MET A 105 4.93 4.24 18.22
C MET A 105 4.10 3.10 17.64
N ALA A 106 3.50 3.32 16.46
CA ALA A 106 2.78 2.33 15.68
C ALA A 106 3.65 1.10 15.44
N SER A 107 4.92 1.33 15.11
CA SER A 107 5.87 0.27 14.80
C SER A 107 6.16 -0.64 15.99
N ARG A 108 5.88 -0.20 17.21
CA ARG A 108 6.20 -0.94 18.44
C ARG A 108 5.01 -1.63 19.09
N LYS A 109 3.77 -1.18 18.89
CA LYS A 109 2.66 -1.58 19.77
C LYS A 109 1.31 -1.87 19.12
N ALA A 110 1.07 -1.51 17.86
CA ALA A 110 -0.31 -1.34 17.35
C ALA A 110 -0.88 -2.42 16.42
N ASN A 111 -0.35 -3.65 16.35
CA ASN A 111 -0.80 -4.68 15.38
C ASN A 111 -0.91 -4.16 13.92
N VAL A 112 -0.06 -3.18 13.59
CA VAL A 112 -0.02 -2.46 12.32
C VAL A 112 1.17 -2.95 11.51
N THR A 113 1.05 -3.05 10.20
CA THR A 113 2.20 -3.17 9.28
C THR A 113 2.18 -2.03 8.30
N LEU A 114 3.29 -1.30 8.17
CA LEU A 114 3.38 -0.12 7.31
C LEU A 114 4.27 -0.44 6.10
N TYR A 115 3.68 -0.34 4.92
CA TYR A 115 4.33 -0.44 3.64
C TYR A 115 4.39 0.95 3.01
N TYR A 116 5.52 1.29 2.40
CA TYR A 116 5.63 2.55 1.69
C TYR A 116 6.58 2.48 0.52
N THR A 117 6.36 3.33 -0.49
CA THR A 117 7.26 3.43 -1.65
C THR A 117 8.09 4.71 -1.62
N THR A 118 9.30 4.62 -2.16
CA THR A 118 10.16 5.77 -2.42
C THR A 118 11.13 5.49 -3.56
N GLN A 119 11.52 6.52 -4.30
CA GLN A 119 12.41 6.40 -5.45
C GLN A 119 13.82 6.04 -4.97
N LEU A 120 14.32 6.76 -3.98
CA LEU A 120 15.59 6.50 -3.32
C LEU A 120 15.37 6.42 -1.82
N PHE A 121 15.89 5.36 -1.18
CA PHE A 121 15.77 5.21 0.27
C PHE A 121 16.28 6.44 1.04
N SER A 122 17.34 7.10 0.55
CA SER A 122 17.90 8.33 1.13
C SER A 122 16.98 9.56 1.12
N MET A 123 15.90 9.56 0.34
CA MET A 123 14.89 10.64 0.36
C MET A 123 14.06 10.62 1.64
N ILE A 124 14.00 9.47 2.31
CA ILE A 124 13.27 9.27 3.55
C ILE A 124 14.09 9.78 4.73
N ASP A 125 13.40 10.36 5.71
CA ASP A 125 13.98 10.77 6.97
C ASP A 125 14.86 9.67 7.61
N LYS A 126 15.99 10.07 8.17
CA LYS A 126 16.98 9.14 8.76
C LYS A 126 16.37 8.29 9.87
N ASN A 127 15.47 8.86 10.68
CA ASN A 127 14.85 8.13 11.78
C ASN A 127 13.98 6.99 11.26
N ILE A 128 13.17 7.25 10.23
CA ILE A 128 12.34 6.22 9.58
C ILE A 128 13.22 5.15 8.92
N ARG A 129 14.30 5.55 8.24
CA ARG A 129 15.24 4.59 7.65
C ARG A 129 15.87 3.66 8.68
N ASN A 130 16.25 4.19 9.84
CA ASN A 130 16.90 3.42 10.89
C ASN A 130 15.99 2.38 11.52
N ILE A 131 14.67 2.60 11.48
CA ILE A 131 13.64 1.68 12.00
C ILE A 131 12.94 0.87 10.91
N THR A 132 13.29 1.07 9.64
CA THR A 132 12.75 0.25 8.56
C THR A 132 13.32 -1.14 8.71
N ASP A 133 12.47 -2.16 8.75
CA ASP A 133 12.89 -3.55 8.97
C ASP A 133 13.25 -4.22 7.65
N LEU A 134 12.49 -3.94 6.58
CA LEU A 134 12.66 -4.57 5.27
C LEU A 134 12.76 -3.54 4.15
N LEU A 135 13.71 -3.75 3.24
CA LEU A 135 13.76 -3.08 1.94
C LEU A 135 13.41 -4.06 0.83
N MET A 136 12.44 -3.70 0.01
CA MET A 136 12.01 -4.43 -1.17
C MET A 136 12.44 -3.70 -2.44
N LYS A 137 12.99 -4.44 -3.41
CA LYS A 137 13.39 -3.93 -4.73
C LYS A 137 12.74 -4.78 -5.82
N PRO A 138 11.68 -4.29 -6.48
CA PRO A 138 11.05 -5.00 -7.58
C PRO A 138 11.87 -4.88 -8.86
N GLN A 139 11.86 -5.95 -9.66
CA GLN A 139 12.48 -6.04 -10.97
C GLN A 139 11.57 -6.85 -11.90
N PHE A 140 11.19 -6.28 -13.03
CA PHE A 140 10.46 -7.02 -14.06
C PHE A 140 11.35 -8.06 -14.74
N GLY A 141 10.79 -9.25 -14.95
CA GLY A 141 11.35 -10.24 -15.85
C GLY A 141 11.15 -9.86 -17.33
N PRO A 142 11.68 -10.68 -18.25
CA PRO A 142 11.50 -10.49 -19.69
C PRO A 142 10.02 -10.32 -20.06
N ALA A 143 9.72 -9.36 -20.94
CA ALA A 143 8.36 -9.03 -21.39
C ALA A 143 7.34 -8.80 -20.25
N LYS A 144 7.78 -8.47 -19.03
CA LYS A 144 6.93 -8.34 -17.83
C LYS A 144 6.10 -9.62 -17.53
N ALA A 145 6.62 -10.79 -17.89
CA ALA A 145 5.96 -12.08 -17.60
C ALA A 145 5.85 -12.34 -16.09
N TYR A 146 6.80 -11.83 -15.31
CA TYR A 146 6.78 -11.85 -13.85
C TYR A 146 7.42 -10.57 -13.28
N CYS A 147 7.10 -10.26 -12.03
CA CYS A 147 7.84 -9.32 -11.20
C CYS A 147 8.57 -10.11 -10.10
N LYS A 148 9.90 -9.97 -10.04
CA LYS A 148 10.74 -10.52 -8.97
C LYS A 148 10.99 -9.43 -7.95
N VAL A 149 10.71 -9.70 -6.67
CA VAL A 149 10.95 -8.75 -5.59
C VAL A 149 12.07 -9.27 -4.70
N TYR A 150 13.21 -8.57 -4.73
CA TYR A 150 14.29 -8.82 -3.78
C TYR A 150 13.94 -8.20 -2.44
N VAL A 151 14.16 -8.94 -1.36
CA VAL A 151 13.88 -8.50 0.01
C VAL A 151 15.19 -8.48 0.78
N TYR A 152 15.48 -7.39 1.45
CA TYR A 152 16.66 -7.20 2.29
C TYR A 152 16.20 -6.87 3.70
N GLY A 153 16.73 -7.57 4.70
CA GLY A 153 16.62 -7.12 6.08
C GLY A 153 17.44 -5.85 6.29
N ILE A 154 16.99 -4.99 7.18
CA ILE A 154 17.73 -3.80 7.63
C ILE A 154 17.86 -3.87 9.15
N ILE A 155 19.09 -3.65 9.64
CA ILE A 155 19.36 -3.43 11.06
C ILE A 155 20.17 -2.15 11.19
N GLU A 156 19.67 -1.19 11.96
CA GLU A 156 20.31 0.12 12.18
C GLU A 156 20.69 0.84 10.87
N GLY A 157 19.83 0.72 9.85
CA GLY A 157 20.05 1.32 8.53
C GLY A 157 21.07 0.59 7.64
N LYS A 158 21.61 -0.56 8.07
CA LYS A 158 22.51 -1.41 7.28
C LYS A 158 21.76 -2.59 6.67
N PHE A 159 22.05 -2.88 5.40
CA PHE A 159 21.47 -4.02 4.70
C PHE A 159 22.08 -5.34 5.19
N LEU A 160 21.21 -6.29 5.47
CA LEU A 160 21.57 -7.69 5.67
C LEU A 160 21.68 -8.41 4.32
N GLN A 161 22.08 -9.68 4.39
CA GLN A 161 22.03 -10.56 3.23
C GLN A 161 20.60 -10.60 2.64
N PRO A 162 20.47 -10.65 1.30
CA PRO A 162 19.17 -10.76 0.67
C PRO A 162 18.45 -12.03 1.14
N MET A 163 17.19 -11.86 1.52
CA MET A 163 16.28 -12.96 1.81
C MET A 163 15.83 -13.63 0.51
N GLN A 164 15.12 -14.76 0.61
CA GLN A 164 14.53 -15.42 -0.55
C GLN A 164 13.59 -14.44 -1.28
N PRO A 165 13.84 -14.14 -2.57
CA PRO A 165 12.95 -13.27 -3.34
C PRO A 165 11.62 -13.98 -3.59
N TYR A 166 10.56 -13.20 -3.73
CA TYR A 166 9.26 -13.72 -4.17
C TYR A 166 8.91 -13.19 -5.57
N TYR A 167 7.99 -13.89 -6.22
CA TYR A 167 7.58 -13.66 -7.59
C TYR A 167 6.06 -13.54 -7.66
N PHE A 168 5.58 -12.67 -8.53
CA PHE A 168 4.16 -12.61 -8.88
C PHE A 168 3.98 -12.21 -10.34
N ILE A 169 2.82 -12.51 -10.90
CA ILE A 169 2.45 -12.16 -12.28
C ILE A 169 1.87 -10.74 -12.29
N PRO A 170 2.49 -9.75 -12.94
CA PRO A 170 2.00 -8.37 -12.96
C PRO A 170 0.55 -8.24 -13.44
N GLN A 171 0.19 -8.99 -14.48
CA GLN A 171 -1.10 -8.93 -15.15
C GLN A 171 -2.26 -9.26 -14.21
N SER A 172 -2.06 -10.17 -13.25
CA SER A 172 -3.09 -10.50 -12.25
C SER A 172 -3.32 -9.37 -11.26
N ILE A 173 -2.40 -8.41 -11.13
CA ILE A 173 -2.46 -7.32 -10.16
C ILE A 173 -2.93 -6.00 -10.80
N PHE A 174 -2.87 -5.85 -12.12
CA PHE A 174 -3.39 -4.65 -12.81
C PHE A 174 -4.86 -4.29 -12.51
N PRO A 175 -5.80 -5.24 -12.29
CA PRO A 175 -7.19 -4.90 -11.99
C PRO A 175 -7.36 -4.12 -10.69
N ILE A 176 -6.48 -4.30 -9.71
CA ILE A 176 -6.69 -3.82 -8.33
C ILE A 176 -6.10 -2.45 -8.02
N TYR A 177 -5.35 -1.84 -8.95
CA TYR A 177 -4.80 -0.49 -8.77
C TYR A 177 -4.79 0.32 -10.07
N ASN A 178 -4.81 1.64 -9.96
CA ASN A 178 -4.73 2.55 -11.10
C ASN A 178 -3.32 3.14 -11.22
N THR A 179 -2.53 2.70 -12.19
CA THR A 179 -1.16 3.22 -12.42
C THR A 179 -1.11 4.69 -12.86
N TYR A 180 -2.24 5.27 -13.29
CA TYR A 180 -2.34 6.67 -13.69
C TYR A 180 -2.85 7.57 -12.57
N GLU A 181 -3.23 7.01 -11.41
CA GLU A 181 -3.56 7.81 -10.25
C GLU A 181 -2.28 8.49 -9.78
N VAL A 182 -2.26 9.82 -9.84
CA VAL A 182 -1.28 10.58 -9.07
C VAL A 182 -1.64 10.35 -7.62
N ALA A 183 -0.80 9.59 -6.90
CA ALA A 183 -0.96 9.43 -5.47
C ALA A 183 -1.02 10.84 -4.86
N SER A 184 -2.23 11.24 -4.46
CA SER A 184 -2.45 12.46 -3.69
C SER A 184 -1.55 12.30 -2.48
N GLY A 185 -0.56 13.20 -2.36
CA GLY A 185 0.24 13.23 -1.14
C GLY A 185 -0.70 13.32 0.06
N ILE A 186 -0.29 12.78 1.19
CA ILE A 186 -1.07 12.97 2.42
C ILE A 186 -1.04 14.47 2.73
N GLU A 187 -2.21 15.10 2.80
CA GLU A 187 -2.35 16.49 3.16
C GLU A 187 -2.05 16.65 4.66
N LEU A 188 -1.29 17.69 5.02
CA LEU A 188 -0.87 17.91 6.40
C LEU A 188 -1.97 18.55 7.26
N GLU A 189 -3.00 19.12 6.62
CA GLU A 189 -4.08 19.86 7.27
C GLU A 189 -5.42 19.36 6.77
N GLY A 190 -6.39 19.31 7.68
CA GLY A 190 -7.69 18.71 7.44
C GLY A 190 -7.83 17.38 8.16
N GLU A 191 -9.05 16.87 8.11
CA GLU A 191 -9.46 15.64 8.75
C GLU A 191 -10.62 15.10 7.95
N SER A 192 -10.58 13.82 7.60
CA SER A 192 -11.71 13.19 6.96
C SER A 192 -12.83 12.98 7.98
N ASP A 193 -14.06 13.26 7.54
CA ASP A 193 -15.26 12.94 8.30
C ASP A 193 -15.32 11.43 8.58
N GLU A 194 -16.01 11.04 9.66
CA GLU A 194 -16.09 9.63 10.08
C GLU A 194 -16.64 8.71 8.97
N GLU A 195 -17.50 9.21 8.09
CA GLU A 195 -18.01 8.45 6.95
C GLU A 195 -16.93 8.16 5.91
N GLU A 196 -15.97 9.07 5.70
CA GLU A 196 -14.87 8.86 4.75
C GLU A 196 -13.84 7.83 5.25
N LEU A 197 -13.80 7.61 6.57
CA LEU A 197 -12.92 6.64 7.23
C LEU A 197 -13.55 5.24 7.35
N LYS A 198 -14.71 5.01 6.73
CA LYS A 198 -15.32 3.68 6.64
C LYS A 198 -14.75 2.90 5.45
N PRO A 199 -14.55 1.58 5.59
CA PRO A 199 -14.14 0.74 4.48
C PRO A 199 -15.09 0.86 3.30
N LYS A 200 -14.55 1.09 2.10
CA LYS A 200 -15.32 1.14 0.86
C LYS A 200 -14.76 0.16 -0.17
N ILE A 201 -15.63 -0.31 -1.06
CA ILE A 201 -15.28 -1.20 -2.17
C ILE A 201 -15.57 -0.48 -3.47
N VAL A 202 -14.54 -0.34 -4.31
CA VAL A 202 -14.69 0.19 -5.68
C VAL A 202 -14.54 -0.98 -6.66
N PRO A 203 -15.53 -1.32 -7.49
CA PRO A 203 -15.42 -2.45 -8.43
C PRO A 203 -14.25 -2.28 -9.40
N ILE A 204 -13.56 -3.38 -9.76
CA ILE A 204 -12.46 -3.35 -10.73
C ILE A 204 -12.89 -2.87 -12.13
N THR A 205 -14.17 -2.98 -12.46
CA THR A 205 -14.73 -2.43 -13.71
C THR A 205 -14.68 -0.90 -13.77
N LYS A 206 -14.54 -0.23 -12.62
CA LYS A 206 -14.35 1.23 -12.52
C LYS A 206 -12.88 1.64 -12.58
N ASN A 207 -11.93 0.70 -12.66
CA ASN A 207 -10.51 1.03 -12.75
C ASN A 207 -10.15 1.47 -14.17
N PRO A 208 -9.74 2.74 -14.39
CA PRO A 208 -9.42 3.24 -15.72
C PRO A 208 -8.13 2.61 -16.30
N ALA A 209 -7.16 2.25 -15.46
CA ALA A 209 -5.97 1.53 -15.93
C ALA A 209 -6.31 0.12 -16.39
N TRP A 210 -7.23 -0.55 -15.69
CA TRP A 210 -7.73 -1.87 -16.09
C TRP A 210 -8.51 -1.81 -17.40
N LYS A 211 -9.45 -0.86 -17.54
CA LYS A 211 -10.17 -0.61 -18.79
C LYS A 211 -9.20 -0.41 -19.95
N LYS A 212 -8.19 0.44 -19.77
CA LYS A 212 -7.18 0.70 -20.79
C LYS A 212 -6.41 -0.56 -21.18
N TYR A 213 -5.95 -1.35 -20.20
CA TYR A 213 -5.27 -2.62 -20.45
C TYR A 213 -6.15 -3.60 -21.26
N CYS A 214 -7.41 -3.78 -20.86
CA CYS A 214 -8.36 -4.64 -21.57
C CYS A 214 -8.59 -4.20 -23.01
N ARG A 215 -8.65 -2.90 -23.27
CA ARG A 215 -8.80 -2.37 -24.64
C ARG A 215 -7.52 -2.54 -25.46
N ASP A 216 -6.40 -2.05 -24.94
CA ASP A 216 -5.17 -1.89 -25.71
C ASP A 216 -4.42 -3.22 -25.89
N GLU A 217 -4.46 -4.11 -24.89
CA GLU A 217 -3.69 -5.37 -24.88
C GLU A 217 -4.56 -6.60 -25.16
N LEU A 218 -5.84 -6.56 -24.82
CA LEU A 218 -6.76 -7.70 -25.00
C LEU A 218 -7.81 -7.48 -26.11
N GLY A 219 -7.92 -6.26 -26.64
CA GLY A 219 -8.87 -5.94 -27.71
C GLY A 219 -10.35 -5.96 -27.29
N LEU A 220 -10.65 -5.86 -25.99
CA LEU A 220 -12.01 -5.94 -25.47
C LEU A 220 -12.76 -4.60 -25.61
N ASP A 221 -14.05 -4.66 -25.90
CA ASP A 221 -14.95 -3.51 -25.79
C ASP A 221 -15.23 -3.20 -24.31
N ILE A 222 -14.69 -2.07 -23.83
CA ILE A 222 -14.75 -1.65 -22.42
C ILE A 222 -16.14 -1.18 -21.97
N GLU A 223 -17.05 -0.93 -22.91
CA GLU A 223 -18.45 -0.60 -22.62
C GLU A 223 -19.38 -1.81 -22.88
N GLY A 224 -18.84 -2.90 -23.41
CA GLY A 224 -19.56 -4.13 -23.72
C GLY A 224 -19.67 -5.12 -22.55
N GLN A 225 -20.58 -6.09 -22.71
CA GLN A 225 -20.78 -7.18 -21.73
C GLN A 225 -19.53 -8.06 -21.58
N GLU A 226 -18.74 -8.21 -22.65
CA GLU A 226 -17.51 -9.00 -22.65
C GLU A 226 -16.49 -8.50 -21.61
N PHE A 227 -16.26 -7.18 -21.50
CA PHE A 227 -15.38 -6.61 -20.48
C PHE A 227 -15.89 -6.86 -19.06
N ILE A 228 -17.22 -6.79 -18.85
CA ILE A 228 -17.84 -7.04 -17.55
C ILE A 228 -17.63 -8.51 -17.15
N ASP A 229 -17.87 -9.44 -18.06
CA ASP A 229 -17.74 -10.87 -17.80
C ASP A 229 -16.28 -11.28 -17.61
N TYR A 230 -15.37 -10.73 -18.42
CA TYR A 230 -13.93 -10.91 -18.22
C TYR A 230 -13.47 -10.35 -16.87
N SER A 231 -13.94 -9.17 -16.48
CA SER A 231 -13.63 -8.59 -15.17
C SER A 231 -14.17 -9.47 -14.03
N LYS A 232 -15.40 -9.98 -14.13
CA LYS A 232 -15.93 -10.91 -13.11
C LYS A 232 -15.10 -12.19 -12.99
N LYS A 233 -14.65 -12.75 -14.11
CA LYS A 233 -13.75 -13.91 -14.14
C LYS A 233 -12.46 -13.61 -13.40
N VAL A 234 -11.80 -12.49 -13.72
CA VAL A 234 -10.55 -12.06 -13.08
C VAL A 234 -10.75 -11.77 -11.58
N ALA A 235 -11.87 -11.14 -11.21
CA ALA A 235 -12.21 -10.88 -9.80
C ALA A 235 -12.34 -12.19 -9.02
N LYS A 236 -12.97 -13.21 -9.60
CA LYS A 236 -13.08 -14.55 -9.00
C LYS A 236 -11.74 -15.26 -8.88
N GLU A 237 -10.88 -15.18 -9.89
CA GLU A 237 -9.52 -15.76 -9.86
C GLU A 237 -8.65 -15.12 -8.76
N LEU A 238 -8.87 -13.83 -8.48
CA LEU A 238 -8.21 -13.10 -7.39
C LEU A 238 -8.91 -13.26 -6.02
N GLY A 239 -10.05 -13.96 -5.98
CA GLY A 239 -10.87 -14.13 -4.79
C GLY A 239 -11.51 -12.85 -4.25
N LEU A 240 -11.73 -11.85 -5.12
CA LEU A 240 -12.37 -10.57 -4.79
C LEU A 240 -13.90 -10.68 -4.63
N ASP A 241 -14.49 -11.80 -5.06
CA ASP A 241 -15.91 -12.13 -4.91
C ASP A 241 -16.23 -12.75 -3.53
N VAL A 242 -15.21 -13.13 -2.77
CA VAL A 242 -15.37 -13.65 -1.41
C VAL A 242 -15.81 -12.51 -0.50
N LYS A 243 -17.08 -12.56 -0.06
CA LYS A 243 -17.56 -11.77 1.08
C LYS A 243 -16.84 -12.27 2.34
N LYS A 244 -15.60 -11.84 2.56
CA LYS A 244 -15.05 -11.87 3.91
C LYS A 244 -15.91 -10.94 4.74
N ALA A 245 -16.53 -11.46 5.79
CA ALA A 245 -17.21 -10.62 6.76
C ALA A 245 -16.20 -9.55 7.19
N VAL A 246 -16.51 -8.29 6.88
CA VAL A 246 -15.88 -7.16 7.55
C VAL A 246 -16.46 -7.26 8.95
N VAL A 247 -15.73 -7.92 9.86
CA VAL A 247 -16.09 -8.05 11.27
C VAL A 247 -15.65 -6.77 11.96
#